data_AF-A0A496AIH1-F1
#
_entry.id   AF-A0A496AIH1-F1
#
_cell.length_a   1.000
_cell.length_b   1.000
_cell.length_c   1.000
_cell.angle_alpha   90.00
_cell.angle_beta   90.00
_cell.angle_gamma   90.00
#
_symmetry.space_group_name_H-M   'P 1'
#
loop_
_entity.id
_entity.type
_entity.pdbx_description
1 polymer ?
#
loop_
_entity_poly.entity_id
_entity_poly.type
_entity_poly.pdbx_seq_one_letter_code
_entity_poly.pdbx_strand_id
1 'polypeptide(L)'
;MNFFLESIQSAVNLLFLFVVLGTLIISWIYAYRLKKLHNADFPWGKALMIVGIEVAAWIGFTIFFELFQKYWIIITIVGLIAIYIISTRKKKKYV
;
A
#
# COMPACT_ATOMS: atom_id res chain seq x y z
N MET A 1 14.46 -10.14 -18.79
CA MET A 1 13.16 -9.69 -18.25
C MET A 1 13.00 -10.01 -16.76
N ASN A 2 13.54 -11.13 -16.27
CA ASN A 2 13.48 -11.53 -14.85
C ASN A 2 14.19 -10.56 -13.88
N PHE A 3 15.36 -10.04 -14.25
CA PHE A 3 16.14 -9.15 -13.38
C PHE A 3 15.40 -7.85 -13.01
N PHE A 4 14.62 -7.27 -13.93
CA PHE A 4 13.84 -6.06 -13.65
C PHE A 4 12.66 -6.35 -12.71
N LEU A 5 11.98 -7.49 -12.88
CA LEU A 5 10.86 -7.89 -12.03
C LEU A 5 11.32 -8.24 -10.61
N GLU A 6 12.45 -8.94 -10.48
CA GLU A 6 13.09 -9.24 -9.19
C GLU A 6 13.57 -7.97 -8.49
N SER A 7 14.15 -7.02 -9.24
CA SER A 7 14.59 -5.73 -8.70
C SER A 7 13.42 -4.89 -8.18
N ILE A 8 12.29 -4.87 -8.90
CA ILE A 8 11.09 -4.14 -8.46
C ILE A 8 10.49 -4.82 -7.20
N GLN A 9 10.46 -6.14 -7.16
CA GLN A 9 9.96 -6.87 -5.98
C GLN A 9 10.83 -6.64 -4.74
N SER A 10 12.16 -6.60 -4.92
CA SER A 10 13.11 -6.23 -3.87
C SER A 10 12.88 -4.79 -3.38
N ALA A 11 12.67 -3.84 -4.30
CA ALA A 11 12.39 -2.44 -3.95
C ALA A 11 11.07 -2.29 -3.18
N VAL A 12 10.03 -3.02 -3.56
CA VAL A 12 8.73 -3.04 -2.85
C VAL A 12 8.88 -3.62 -1.44
N ASN A 13 9.65 -4.70 -1.29
CA ASN A 13 9.93 -5.29 0.03
C ASN A 13 10.73 -4.34 0.93
N LEU A 14 11.70 -3.62 0.38
CA LEU A 14 12.46 -2.61 1.12
C LEU A 14 11.57 -1.45 1.56
N LEU A 15 10.73 -0.93 0.66
CA LEU A 15 9.75 0.12 1.01
C LEU A 15 8.84 -0.35 2.13
N PHE A 16 8.32 -1.57 2.07
CA PHE A 16 7.49 -2.13 3.12
C PHE A 16 8.22 -2.20 4.47
N LEU A 17 9.47 -2.67 4.48
CA LEU A 17 10.30 -2.70 5.67
C LEU A 17 10.49 -1.30 6.28
N PHE A 18 10.69 -0.27 5.44
CA PHE A 18 10.78 1.12 5.92
C PHE A 18 9.46 1.63 6.51
N VAL A 19 8.31 1.30 5.91
CA VAL A 19 7.00 1.72 6.44
C VAL A 19 6.74 1.05 7.79
N VAL A 20 6.96 -0.28 7.90
CA VAL A 20 6.75 -1.03 9.15
C VAL A 20 7.70 -0.57 10.26
N LEU A 21 8.98 -0.36 9.95
CA LEU A 21 9.92 0.20 10.92
C LEU A 21 9.52 1.62 11.33
N GLY A 22 9.07 2.44 10.37
CA GLY A 22 8.57 3.78 10.63
C GLY A 22 7.37 3.77 11.59
N THR A 23 6.37 2.94 11.32
CA THR A 23 5.18 2.81 12.18
C THR A 23 5.53 2.27 13.56
N LEU A 24 6.43 1.29 13.66
CA LEU A 24 6.94 0.79 14.95
C LEU A 24 7.68 1.86 15.75
N ILE A 25 8.58 2.63 15.12
CA ILE A 25 9.35 3.69 15.78
C ILE A 25 8.41 4.80 16.26
N ILE A 26 7.47 5.25 15.40
CA ILE A 26 6.50 6.27 15.77
C ILE A 26 5.61 5.78 16.92
N SER A 27 5.14 4.54 16.85
CA SER A 27 4.32 3.90 17.88
C SER A 27 5.08 3.80 19.21
N TRP A 28 6.37 3.41 19.18
CA TRP A 28 7.23 3.38 20.37
C TRP A 28 7.45 4.76 20.97
N ILE A 29 7.75 5.78 20.16
CA ILE A 29 7.93 7.16 20.61
C ILE A 29 6.64 7.69 21.24
N TYR A 30 5.49 7.39 20.62
CA TYR A 30 4.19 7.80 21.12
C TYR A 30 3.87 7.11 22.45
N ALA A 31 4.15 5.80 22.56
CA ALA A 31 4.01 5.03 23.79
C ALA A 31 4.88 5.56 24.92
N TYR A 32 6.14 5.86 24.63
CA TYR A 32 7.07 6.41 25.60
C TYR A 32 6.63 7.78 26.11
N ARG A 33 6.15 8.65 25.20
CA ARG A 33 5.60 9.97 25.58
C ARG A 33 4.30 9.85 26.36
N LEU A 34 3.39 8.94 26.00
CA LEU A 34 2.12 8.75 26.70
C LEU A 34 2.34 8.28 28.14
N LYS A 35 3.23 7.29 28.31
CA LYS A 35 3.60 6.76 29.63
C LYS A 35 4.23 7.84 30.51
N LYS A 36 5.06 8.71 29.94
CA LYS A 36 5.73 9.80 30.67
C LYS A 36 4.80 10.96 31.05
N LEU A 37 3.82 11.28 30.20
CA LEU A 37 2.94 12.44 30.39
C LEU A 37 1.65 12.13 31.16
N HIS A 38 1.07 10.95 30.97
CA HIS A 38 -0.27 10.62 31.50
C HIS A 38 -0.26 9.41 32.44
N ASN A 39 0.89 8.75 32.65
CA ASN A 39 1.00 7.48 33.37
C ASN A 39 -0.04 6.43 32.93
N ALA A 40 -0.50 6.56 31.67
CA ALA A 40 -1.57 5.78 31.09
C ALA A 40 -0.97 4.71 30.19
N ASP A 41 -1.55 3.52 30.23
CA ASP A 41 -1.10 2.42 29.38
C ASP A 41 -1.30 2.76 27.90
N PHE A 42 -0.29 2.43 27.10
CA PHE A 42 -0.36 2.61 25.66
C PHE A 42 -1.53 1.78 25.10
N PRO A 43 -2.37 2.32 24.20
CA PRO A 43 -3.51 1.60 23.64
C PRO A 43 -3.04 0.56 22.61
N TRP A 44 -2.36 -0.49 23.09
CA TRP A 44 -1.78 -1.58 22.32
C TRP A 44 -2.78 -2.19 21.35
N GLY A 45 -4.07 -2.31 21.73
CA GLY A 45 -5.11 -2.82 20.84
C GLY A 45 -5.29 -2.01 19.55
N LYS A 46 -5.22 -0.67 19.62
CA LYS A 46 -5.32 0.20 18.43
C LYS A 46 -4.06 0.13 17.59
N ALA A 47 -2.88 0.10 18.21
CA ALA A 47 -1.61 -0.02 17.52
C ALA A 47 -1.49 -1.36 16.77
N LEU A 48 -1.90 -2.45 17.42
CA LEU A 48 -1.88 -3.80 16.83
C LEU A 48 -2.89 -3.92 15.68
N MET A 49 -4.03 -3.24 15.78
CA MET A 49 -5.00 -3.15 14.68
C MET A 49 -4.42 -2.41 13.46
N ILE A 50 -3.72 -1.29 13.67
CA ILE A 50 -3.07 -0.54 12.58
C ILE A 50 -2.00 -1.39 11.90
N VAL A 51 -1.12 -2.03 12.68
CA VAL A 51 -0.10 -2.94 12.15
C VAL A 51 -0.75 -4.13 11.43
N GLY A 52 -1.84 -4.68 11.95
CA GLY A 52 -2.59 -5.76 11.30
C GLY A 52 -3.18 -5.34 9.95
N ILE A 53 -3.76 -4.15 9.86
CA ILE A 53 -4.26 -3.59 8.59
C ILE A 53 -3.10 -3.34 7.62
N GLU A 54 -1.97 -2.84 8.10
CA GLU A 54 -0.78 -2.60 7.28
C GLU A 54 -0.24 -3.90 6.68
N VAL A 55 -0.14 -4.96 7.47
CA VAL A 55 0.25 -6.30 7.01
C VAL A 55 -0.78 -6.87 6.03
N ALA A 56 -2.08 -6.73 6.30
CA ALA A 56 -3.13 -7.20 5.40
C ALA A 56 -3.11 -6.43 4.06
N ALA A 57 -2.89 -5.12 4.09
CA ALA A 57 -2.73 -4.29 2.90
C ALA A 57 -1.48 -4.71 2.10
N TRP A 58 -0.39 -5.07 2.76
CA TRP A 58 0.82 -5.57 2.10
C TRP A 58 0.64 -6.94 1.44
N ILE A 59 -0.02 -7.88 2.12
CA ILE A 59 -0.35 -9.18 1.53
C ILE A 59 -1.25 -8.96 0.31
N GLY A 60 -2.29 -8.12 0.45
CA GLY A 60 -3.18 -7.75 -0.64
C GLY A 60 -2.44 -7.08 -1.81
N PHE A 61 -1.50 -6.18 -1.52
CA PHE A 61 -0.70 -5.49 -2.53
C PHE A 61 0.29 -6.44 -3.22
N THR A 62 0.90 -7.37 -2.49
CA THR A 62 1.80 -8.38 -3.04
C THR A 62 1.07 -9.31 -4.00
N ILE A 63 -0.10 -9.83 -3.60
CA ILE A 63 -0.96 -10.67 -4.46
C ILE A 63 -1.44 -9.87 -5.68
N PHE A 64 -1.87 -8.63 -5.47
CA PHE A 64 -2.28 -7.74 -6.56
C PHE A 64 -1.13 -7.49 -7.54
N PHE A 65 0.08 -7.26 -7.03
CA PHE A 65 1.26 -6.99 -7.85
C PHE A 65 1.68 -8.23 -8.65
N GLU A 66 1.60 -9.42 -8.07
CA GLU A 66 1.86 -10.68 -8.77
C GLU A 66 0.84 -10.92 -9.91
N LEU A 67 -0.45 -10.68 -9.64
CA LEU A 67 -1.50 -10.70 -10.66
C LEU A 67 -1.28 -9.62 -11.73
N PHE A 68 -0.85 -8.43 -11.31
CA PHE A 68 -0.55 -7.32 -12.21
C PHE A 68 0.63 -7.66 -13.12
N GLN A 69 1.70 -8.26 -12.62
CA GLN A 69 2.82 -8.70 -13.47
C GLN A 69 2.38 -9.76 -14.49
N LYS A 70 1.57 -10.73 -14.06
CA LYS A 70 1.08 -11.82 -14.93
C LYS A 70 0.13 -11.32 -16.01
N TYR A 71 -0.72 -10.35 -15.70
CA TYR A 71 -1.77 -9.83 -16.59
C TYR A 71 -1.55 -8.37 -17.02
N TRP A 72 -0.34 -7.84 -16.90
CA TRP A 72 -0.02 -6.41 -17.08
C TRP A 72 -0.60 -5.88 -18.39
N ILE A 73 -0.36 -6.61 -19.48
CA ILE A 73 -0.78 -6.23 -20.84
C ILE A 73 -2.30 -6.10 -20.91
N ILE A 74 -3.05 -7.06 -20.36
CA ILE A 74 -4.52 -7.07 -20.37
C ILE A 74 -5.06 -5.92 -19.50
N ILE A 75 -4.50 -5.72 -18.31
CA ILE A 75 -4.91 -4.64 -17.39
C ILE A 75 -4.66 -3.27 -18.03
N THR A 76 -3.53 -3.09 -18.71
CA THR A 76 -3.19 -1.83 -19.38
C THR A 76 -4.12 -1.55 -20.57
N ILE A 77 -4.44 -2.58 -21.37
CA ILE A 77 -5.38 -2.46 -22.49
C ILE A 77 -6.78 -2.11 -21.99
N VAL A 78 -7.29 -2.82 -20.97
CA VAL A 78 -8.61 -2.55 -20.38
C VAL A 78 -8.64 -1.15 -19.75
N GLY A 79 -7.58 -0.74 -19.06
CA GLY A 79 -7.45 0.61 -18.50
C GLY A 79 -7.49 1.70 -19.56
N LEU A 80 -6.74 1.53 -20.66
CA LEU A 80 -6.78 2.46 -21.79
C LEU A 80 -8.16 2.52 -22.46
N ILE A 81 -8.82 1.38 -22.65
CA ILE A 81 -10.18 1.31 -23.19
C ILE A 81 -11.17 2.02 -22.25
N ALA A 82 -11.07 1.81 -20.93
CA ALA A 82 -11.93 2.47 -19.96
C ALA A 82 -11.72 3.99 -19.96
N ILE A 83 -10.46 4.46 -19.97
CA ILE A 83 -10.12 5.89 -20.08
C ILE A 83 -10.65 6.47 -21.38
N TYR A 84 -10.47 5.76 -22.50
CA TYR A 84 -10.97 6.17 -23.80
C TYR A 84 -12.50 6.32 -23.78
N ILE A 85 -13.23 5.34 -23.25
CA ILE A 85 -14.70 5.35 -23.11
C ILE A 85 -15.16 6.50 -22.20
N ILE A 86 -14.51 6.71 -21.06
CA ILE A 86 -14.85 7.81 -20.15
C ILE A 86 -14.61 9.16 -20.82
N SER A 87 -13.49 9.30 -21.54
CA SER A 87 -13.15 10.51 -22.28
C SER A 87 -14.13 10.78 -23.43
N THR A 88 -14.54 9.75 -24.19
CA THR A 88 -15.55 9.91 -25.25
C THR A 88 -16.94 10.22 -24.70
N ARG A 89 -17.33 9.65 -23.55
CA ARG A 89 -18.62 9.97 -22.90
C ARG A 89 -18.66 11.40 -22.35
N LYS A 90 -17.54 11.91 -21.81
CA LYS A 90 -17.45 13.30 -21.36
C LYS A 90 -17.55 14.30 -22.51
N LYS A 91 -16.97 14.00 -23.68
CA LYS A 91 -17.06 14.88 -24.86
C LYS A 91 -18.48 15.04 -25.43
N LYS A 92 -19.37 14.05 -25.25
CA LYS A 92 -20.76 14.13 -25.75
C LYS A 92 -21.73 14.89 -24.83
N LYS A 93 -21.32 15.27 -23.62
CA LYS A 93 -22.18 15.97 -22.63
C LYS A 93 -22.00 17.49 -22.62
N TYR A 94 -21.03 18.00 -23.37
CA TYR A 94 -20.68 19.42 -23.49
C TYR A 94 -20.71 19.91 -24.95
N VAL A 95 -21.35 19.16 -25.85
CA VAL A 95 -21.66 19.56 -27.23
C VAL A 95 -23.18 19.59 -27.35
#